data_AF-W7UYQ1-F1
#
_entry.id   AF-W7UYQ1-F1
#
_cell.length_a   1.000
_cell.length_b   1.000
_cell.length_c   1.000
_cell.angle_alpha   90.00
_cell.angle_beta   90.00
_cell.angle_gamma   90.00
#
_symmetry.space_group_name_H-M   'P 1'
#
loop_
_entity.id
_entity.type
_entity.pdbx_description
1 polymer ?
#
loop_
_entity_poly.entity_id
_entity_poly.type
_entity_poly.pdbx_seq_one_letter_code
_entity_poly.pdbx_strand_id
1 'polypeptide(L)'
;MKKVIKKVFKVIGRMFLVLLILFVILTIIFAFMKKSLRQKNMDILKADGFVNLVSAGDFDMNVNIFGDGKYKIISMPGSWDATLPIEMKKLSGYLDDDISIVAVTRPGYGISGETKKMSQQSI
;
A
#
# COMPACT_ATOMS: atom_id res chain seq x y z
N MET A 1 4.29 -55.66 -7.71
CA MET A 1 3.45 -54.44 -7.51
C MET A 1 4.00 -53.45 -6.47
N LYS A 2 4.23 -53.82 -5.20
CA LYS A 2 4.65 -52.89 -4.12
C LYS A 2 5.95 -52.08 -4.41
N LYS A 3 6.97 -52.70 -5.03
CA LYS A 3 8.24 -52.01 -5.36
C LYS A 3 8.10 -50.94 -6.44
N VAL A 4 7.19 -51.11 -7.40
CA VAL A 4 6.96 -50.17 -8.50
C VAL A 4 6.21 -48.94 -7.98
N ILE A 5 5.17 -49.14 -7.18
CA ILE A 5 4.41 -48.07 -6.49
C ILE A 5 5.35 -47.20 -5.63
N LYS A 6 6.27 -47.83 -4.88
CA LYS A 6 7.25 -47.12 -4.04
C LYS A 6 8.24 -46.25 -4.86
N LYS A 7 8.58 -46.67 -6.08
CA LYS A 7 9.42 -45.87 -7.00
C LYS A 7 8.66 -44.67 -7.56
N VAL A 8 7.41 -44.86 -7.98
CA VAL A 8 6.56 -43.78 -8.52
C VAL A 8 6.32 -42.69 -7.47
N PHE A 9 5.93 -43.06 -6.25
CA PHE A 9 5.77 -42.09 -5.15
C PHE A 9 7.05 -41.31 -4.82
N LYS A 10 8.21 -41.94 -4.96
CA LYS A 10 9.51 -41.28 -4.71
C LYS A 10 9.83 -40.22 -5.78
N VAL A 11 9.44 -40.45 -7.03
CA VAL A 11 9.61 -39.48 -8.13
C VAL A 11 8.64 -38.31 -7.94
N ILE A 12 7.36 -38.60 -7.67
CA ILE A 12 6.33 -37.59 -7.43
C ILE A 12 6.71 -36.72 -6.22
N GLY A 13 7.15 -37.32 -5.11
CA GLY A 13 7.57 -36.59 -3.91
C GLY A 13 8.78 -35.68 -4.18
N ARG A 14 9.75 -36.10 -4.99
CA ARG A 14 10.86 -35.23 -5.42
C ARG A 14 10.37 -34.08 -6.29
N MET A 15 9.43 -34.33 -7.20
CA MET A 15 8.89 -33.30 -8.07
C MET A 15 8.15 -32.22 -7.26
N PHE A 16 7.32 -32.63 -6.29
CA PHE A 16 6.70 -31.69 -5.36
C PHE A 16 7.71 -30.95 -4.48
N LEU A 17 8.78 -31.61 -4.03
CA LEU A 17 9.83 -30.96 -3.26
C LEU A 17 10.53 -29.85 -4.07
N VAL A 18 10.84 -30.11 -5.34
CA VAL A 18 11.43 -29.12 -6.24
C VAL A 18 10.47 -27.94 -6.45
N LEU A 19 9.17 -28.21 -6.68
CA LEU A 19 8.16 -27.17 -6.82
C LEU A 19 8.02 -26.34 -5.54
N LEU A 20 8.05 -26.97 -4.36
CA LEU A 20 7.98 -26.27 -3.08
C LEU A 20 9.19 -25.35 -2.88
N ILE A 21 10.39 -25.84 -3.19
CA ILE A 21 11.61 -25.02 -3.13
C ILE A 21 11.51 -23.83 -4.08
N LEU A 22 11.07 -24.04 -5.31
CA LEU A 22 10.89 -22.96 -6.28
C LEU A 22 9.85 -21.93 -5.80
N PHE A 23 8.73 -22.41 -5.23
CA PHE A 23 7.71 -21.53 -4.65
C PHE A 23 8.27 -20.67 -3.52
N VAL A 24 9.04 -21.26 -2.60
CA VAL A 24 9.70 -20.52 -1.50
C VAL A 24 10.69 -19.49 -2.03
N ILE A 25 11.48 -19.83 -3.06
CA ILE A 25 12.41 -18.88 -3.67
C ILE A 25 11.64 -17.69 -4.28
N LEU A 26 10.58 -17.97 -5.03
CA LEU A 26 9.76 -16.92 -5.65
C LEU A 26 9.11 -16.01 -4.59
N THR A 27 8.53 -16.56 -3.52
CA THR A 27 7.91 -15.74 -2.47
C THR A 27 8.93 -14.84 -1.78
N ILE A 28 10.14 -15.33 -1.53
CA ILE A 28 11.24 -14.52 -0.99
C ILE A 28 11.58 -13.37 -1.95
N ILE A 29 11.80 -13.66 -3.24
CA ILE A 29 12.11 -12.63 -4.24
C ILE A 29 11.00 -11.58 -4.31
N PHE A 30 9.73 -12.00 -4.36
CA PHE A 30 8.59 -11.09 -4.37
C PHE A 30 8.52 -10.22 -3.11
N ALA A 31 8.78 -10.79 -1.93
CA ALA A 31 8.78 -10.03 -0.67
C ALA A 31 9.86 -8.94 -0.67
N PHE A 32 11.08 -9.27 -1.11
CA PHE A 32 12.18 -8.29 -1.21
C PHE A 32 11.89 -7.21 -2.26
N MET A 33 11.40 -7.58 -3.45
CA MET A 33 11.01 -6.61 -4.48
C MET A 33 9.91 -5.68 -3.98
N LYS A 34 8.86 -6.22 -3.36
CA LYS A 34 7.75 -5.43 -2.80
C LYS A 34 8.26 -4.44 -1.75
N LYS A 35 9.15 -4.87 -0.86
CA LYS A 35 9.76 -3.99 0.15
C LYS A 35 10.56 -2.85 -0.49
N SER A 36 11.40 -3.18 -1.48
CA SER A 36 12.23 -2.18 -2.18
C SER A 36 11.37 -1.17 -2.97
N LEU A 37 10.38 -1.65 -3.72
CA LEU A 37 9.45 -0.80 -4.47
C LEU A 37 8.63 0.09 -3.53
N ARG A 38 8.16 -0.44 -2.40
CA ARG A 38 7.43 0.36 -1.40
C ARG A 38 8.30 1.51 -0.88
N GLN A 39 9.57 1.26 -0.58
CA GLN A 39 10.48 2.31 -0.13
C GLN A 39 10.65 3.40 -1.19
N LYS A 40 10.97 3.00 -2.44
CA LYS A 40 11.13 3.97 -3.55
C LYS A 40 9.87 4.79 -3.78
N ASN A 41 8.70 4.16 -3.78
CA ASN A 41 7.42 4.85 -3.94
C ASN A 41 7.17 5.84 -2.80
N MET A 42 7.50 5.48 -1.56
CA MET A 42 7.41 6.40 -0.43
C MET A 42 8.34 7.60 -0.56
N ASP A 43 9.55 7.41 -1.05
CA ASP A 43 10.51 8.49 -1.26
C ASP A 43 10.02 9.45 -2.35
N ILE A 44 9.44 8.91 -3.45
CA ILE A 44 8.81 9.71 -4.51
C ILE A 44 7.63 10.52 -3.96
N LEU A 45 6.71 9.88 -3.22
CA LEU A 45 5.54 10.55 -2.66
C LEU A 45 5.93 11.66 -1.68
N LYS A 46 7.01 11.47 -0.92
CA LYS A 46 7.57 12.53 -0.06
C LYS A 46 8.12 13.68 -0.88
N ALA A 47 8.93 13.38 -1.90
CA ALA A 47 9.52 14.41 -2.76
C ALA A 47 8.46 15.24 -3.50
N ASP A 48 7.35 14.61 -3.90
CA ASP A 48 6.25 15.26 -4.61
C ASP A 48 5.25 15.99 -3.69
N GLY A 49 5.49 15.98 -2.37
CA GLY A 49 4.69 16.69 -1.37
C GLY A 49 3.38 15.99 -1.00
N PHE A 50 3.24 14.68 -1.23
CA PHE A 50 2.04 13.91 -0.90
C PHE A 50 2.05 13.28 0.51
N VAL A 51 3.13 13.50 1.28
CA VAL A 51 3.28 12.97 2.64
C VAL A 51 3.28 14.11 3.64
N ASN A 52 2.11 14.31 4.25
CA ASN A 52 1.81 15.37 5.20
C ASN A 52 1.06 14.75 6.39
N LEU A 53 1.80 14.13 7.29
CA LEU A 53 1.23 13.45 8.46
C LEU A 53 0.85 14.45 9.55
N VAL A 54 -0.40 14.37 9.98
CA VAL A 54 -0.97 15.15 11.08
C VAL A 54 -1.41 14.20 12.18
N SER A 55 -0.96 14.46 13.41
CA SER A 55 -1.34 13.66 14.57
C SER A 55 -2.81 13.87 14.91
N ALA A 56 -3.54 12.77 15.08
CA ALA A 56 -4.97 12.74 15.42
C ALA A 56 -5.24 11.93 16.70
N GLY A 57 -4.32 12.02 17.67
CA GLY A 57 -4.37 11.27 18.92
C GLY A 57 -3.55 9.98 18.84
N ASP A 58 -4.22 8.84 18.76
CA ASP A 58 -3.56 7.52 18.77
C ASP A 58 -2.95 7.11 17.42
N PHE A 59 -3.15 7.91 16.37
CA PHE A 59 -2.70 7.62 15.01
C PHE A 59 -2.42 8.92 14.23
N ASP A 60 -1.66 8.78 13.15
CA ASP A 60 -1.38 9.86 12.20
C ASP A 60 -2.25 9.74 10.96
N MET A 61 -2.76 10.86 10.46
CA MET A 61 -3.51 10.93 9.20
C MET A 61 -2.71 11.71 8.17
N ASN A 62 -2.73 11.26 6.91
CA ASN A 62 -2.16 12.01 5.81
C ASN A 62 -3.17 13.06 5.33
N VAL A 63 -2.79 14.34 5.38
CA VAL A 63 -3.65 15.49 5.02
C VAL A 63 -2.95 16.34 3.98
N ASN A 64 -3.49 16.40 2.77
CA ASN A 64 -2.91 17.19 1.68
C ASN A 64 -3.84 18.33 1.31
N ILE A 65 -3.29 19.54 1.23
CA ILE A 65 -4.02 20.74 0.82
C ILE A 65 -3.49 21.16 -0.55
N PHE A 66 -4.39 21.31 -1.51
CA PHE A 66 -4.06 21.74 -2.86
C PHE A 66 -4.77 23.07 -3.17
N GLY A 67 -3.97 24.09 -3.48
CA GLY A 67 -4.41 25.47 -3.73
C GLY A 67 -4.57 26.31 -2.45
N ASP A 68 -4.65 27.63 -2.61
CA ASP A 68 -4.71 28.61 -1.51
C ASP A 68 -6.05 29.36 -1.42
N GLY A 69 -7.07 28.88 -2.15
CA GLY A 69 -8.41 29.43 -2.19
C GLY A 69 -9.12 29.53 -0.84
N LYS A 70 -10.10 30.44 -0.77
CA LYS A 70 -10.90 30.71 0.43
C LYS A 70 -11.84 29.56 0.77
N TYR A 71 -12.46 28.94 -0.23
CA TYR A 71 -13.42 27.86 -0.05
C TYR A 71 -12.70 26.51 -0.02
N LYS A 72 -13.08 25.63 0.90
CA LYS A 72 -12.41 24.33 1.10
C LYS A 72 -13.38 23.20 0.81
N ILE A 73 -13.01 22.32 -0.13
CA ILE A 73 -13.68 21.04 -0.36
C ILE A 73 -12.88 19.96 0.35
N ILE A 74 -13.50 19.29 1.32
CA ILE A 74 -12.87 18.18 2.05
C ILE A 74 -13.26 16.88 1.36
N SER A 75 -12.25 16.12 0.94
CA SER A 75 -12.42 14.83 0.28
C SER A 75 -11.78 13.71 1.10
N MET A 76 -12.48 12.59 1.20
CA MET A 76 -12.07 11.40 1.94
C MET A 76 -12.27 10.15 1.08
N PRO A 77 -11.33 9.20 1.09
CA PRO A 77 -11.41 8.07 0.20
C PRO A 77 -12.48 7.08 0.68
N GLY A 78 -13.11 6.42 -0.30
CA GLY A 78 -13.89 5.23 -0.05
C GLY A 78 -13.02 4.04 0.35
N SER A 79 -13.65 2.89 0.58
CA SER A 79 -12.90 1.65 0.79
C SER A 79 -12.03 1.31 -0.43
N TRP A 80 -10.81 0.80 -0.16
CA TRP A 80 -9.83 0.37 -1.16
C TRP A 80 -9.17 1.47 -1.99
N ASP A 81 -9.47 2.74 -1.73
CA ASP A 81 -8.81 3.86 -2.37
C ASP A 81 -7.67 4.41 -1.50
N ALA A 82 -6.45 4.28 -2.02
CA ALA A 82 -5.23 4.83 -1.43
C ALA A 82 -4.61 5.95 -2.30
N THR A 83 -5.24 6.29 -3.43
CA THR A 83 -4.71 7.21 -4.44
C THR A 83 -5.36 8.59 -4.40
N LEU A 84 -6.40 8.77 -3.57
CA LEU A 84 -7.15 10.03 -3.46
C LEU A 84 -6.28 11.31 -3.45
N PRO A 85 -5.18 11.44 -2.67
CA PRO A 85 -4.39 12.68 -2.70
C PRO A 85 -3.84 13.02 -4.10
N ILE A 86 -3.46 12.02 -4.88
CA ILE A 86 -2.93 12.20 -6.24
C ILE A 86 -4.05 12.66 -7.18
N GLU A 87 -5.22 12.06 -7.06
CA GLU A 87 -6.39 12.39 -7.87
C GLU A 87 -6.91 13.78 -7.55
N MET A 88 -6.94 14.16 -6.27
CA MET A 88 -7.35 15.48 -5.82
C MET A 88 -6.37 16.58 -6.25
N LYS A 89 -5.06 16.32 -6.28
CA LYS A 89 -4.09 17.27 -6.86
C LYS A 89 -4.32 17.53 -8.34
N LYS A 90 -4.73 16.50 -9.10
CA LYS A 90 -5.11 16.67 -10.51
C LYS A 90 -6.39 17.47 -10.63
N LEU A 91 -7.41 17.12 -9.82
CA LEU A 91 -8.70 17.81 -9.83
C LEU A 91 -8.57 19.29 -9.46
N SER A 92 -7.72 19.65 -8.49
CA SER A 92 -7.54 21.04 -8.08
C SER A 92 -7.03 21.94 -9.20
N GLY A 93 -6.31 21.39 -10.19
CA GLY A 93 -5.87 22.15 -11.37
C GLY A 93 -6.99 22.55 -12.34
N TYR A 94 -8.21 22.06 -12.13
CA TYR A 94 -9.40 22.39 -12.94
C TYR A 94 -10.43 23.23 -12.18
N LEU A 95 -10.18 23.55 -10.91
CA LEU A 95 -11.09 24.35 -10.09
C LEU A 95 -10.70 25.83 -10.14
N ASP A 96 -11.66 26.70 -9.81
CA ASP A 96 -11.40 28.13 -9.64
C ASP A 96 -10.39 28.38 -8.51
N ASP A 97 -9.57 29.43 -8.65
CA ASP A 97 -8.49 29.77 -7.71
C ASP A 97 -8.98 30.10 -6.29
N ASP A 98 -10.27 30.38 -6.12
CA ASP A 98 -10.89 30.61 -4.82
C ASP A 98 -11.28 29.31 -4.09
N ILE A 99 -11.05 28.14 -4.70
CA ILE A 99 -11.29 26.82 -4.12
C ILE A 99 -9.97 26.09 -3.84
N SER A 100 -9.83 25.53 -2.65
CA SER A 100 -8.82 24.50 -2.35
C SER A 100 -9.48 23.16 -2.08
N ILE A 101 -8.75 22.08 -2.40
CA ILE A 101 -9.12 20.73 -1.99
C ILE A 101 -8.26 20.30 -0.80
N VAL A 102 -8.90 19.73 0.21
CA VAL A 102 -8.25 19.09 1.35
C VAL A 102 -8.53 17.58 1.25
N ALA A 103 -7.51 16.80 0.89
CA ALA A 103 -7.59 15.35 0.83
C ALA A 103 -7.12 14.75 2.16
N VAL A 104 -8.03 14.06 2.87
CA VAL A 104 -7.77 13.42 4.17
C VAL A 104 -7.82 11.91 4.02
N THR A 105 -6.69 11.23 4.22
CA THR A 105 -6.63 9.77 4.17
C THR A 105 -6.76 9.18 5.57
N ARG A 106 -7.74 8.28 5.75
CA ARG A 106 -7.98 7.61 7.03
C ARG A 106 -6.79 6.74 7.49
N PRO A 107 -6.67 6.44 8.79
CA PRO A 107 -5.70 5.48 9.30
C PRO A 107 -5.84 4.10 8.68
N GLY A 108 -4.70 3.42 8.51
CA GLY A 108 -4.60 2.09 7.88
C GLY A 108 -4.77 2.09 6.36
N TYR A 109 -4.80 3.25 5.72
CA TYR A 109 -4.89 3.39 4.27
C TYR A 109 -3.79 4.32 3.74
N GLY A 110 -3.29 3.99 2.54
CA GLY A 110 -2.26 4.78 1.87
C GLY A 110 -1.02 4.98 2.74
N ILE A 111 -0.72 6.24 3.03
CA ILE A 111 0.48 6.68 3.76
C ILE A 111 0.17 6.99 5.24
N SER A 112 -1.11 7.09 5.61
CA SER A 112 -1.51 7.36 7.00
C SER A 112 -0.97 6.27 7.94
N GLY A 113 -0.83 6.64 9.22
CA GLY A 113 -0.43 5.69 10.26
C GLY A 113 -1.38 4.49 10.33
N GLU A 114 -0.85 3.34 10.74
CA GLU A 114 -1.66 2.18 11.05
C GLU A 114 -2.47 2.41 12.33
N THR A 115 -3.61 1.74 12.46
CA THR A 115 -4.33 1.69 13.73
C THR A 115 -3.76 0.56 14.60
N LYS A 116 -3.72 0.74 15.93
CA LYS A 116 -3.29 -0.28 16.90
C LYS A 116 -4.00 -1.64 16.76
N LYS A 117 -5.18 -1.69 16.12
CA LYS A 117 -5.91 -2.93 15.82
C LYS A 117 -5.39 -3.66 14.56
N MET A 118 -4.83 -2.93 13.59
CA MET A 118 -4.35 -3.50 12.32
C MET A 118 -2.95 -4.11 12.45
N SER A 119 -2.10 -3.57 13.32
CA SER A 119 -0.73 -4.06 13.52
C SER A 119 -0.67 -5.50 14.08
N GLN A 120 -1.76 -6.00 14.69
CA GLN A 120 -1.85 -7.37 15.23
C GLN A 120 -2.27 -8.42 14.19
N GLN A 121 -2.70 -8.02 12.98
CA GLN A 121 -3.13 -8.95 11.92
C GLN A 121 -2.05 -9.23 10.86
N SER A 122 -0.86 -8.65 11.02
CA SER A 122 0.24 -8.74 10.06
C SER A 122 1.34 -9.73 10.46
N ILE A 123 1.08 -10.62 11.43
CA ILE A 123 1.99 -11.70 11.87
C ILE A 123 1.52 -13.03 11.29
#